data_AF-A0A0F7LV27-F1
#
_entry.id   AF-A0A0F7LV27-F1
#
_cell.length_a   1.000
_cell.length_b   1.000
_cell.length_c   1.000
_cell.angle_alpha   90.00
_cell.angle_beta   90.00
_cell.angle_gamma   90.00
#
_symmetry.space_group_name_H-M   'P 1'
#
loop_
_entity.id
_entity.type
_entity.pdbx_description
1 polymer ?
#
loop_
_entity_poly.entity_id
_entity_poly.type
_entity_poly.pdbx_seq_one_letter_code
_entity_poly.pdbx_strand_id
1 'polypeptide(L)'
;MSFLEIVGDAAQTTRKKFQGAEIYKFTGKVKVEGVAFKKNDYFYLDNLHKDHYETFSSLDKSKGVFNLDGSYNEKKSIKAAKRKGPGC
;
A
#
# COMPACT_ATOMS: atom_id res chain seq x y z
N MET A 1 1.85 -1.92 -16.71
CA MET A 1 1.12 -2.68 -15.67
C MET A 1 0.87 -1.71 -14.53
N SER A 2 -0.32 -1.74 -13.92
CA SER A 2 -0.68 -0.94 -12.76
C SER A 2 -0.22 -1.61 -11.46
N PHE A 3 -0.22 -0.86 -10.35
CA PHE A 3 0.04 -1.41 -9.03
C PHE A 3 -0.87 -2.61 -8.71
N LEU A 4 -2.17 -2.50 -9.00
CA LEU A 4 -3.13 -3.58 -8.74
C LEU A 4 -2.89 -4.81 -9.63
N GLU A 5 -2.46 -4.63 -10.89
CA GLU A 5 -2.07 -5.76 -11.76
C GLU A 5 -0.81 -6.46 -11.24
N ILE A 6 0.17 -5.72 -10.69
CA ILE A 6 1.38 -6.31 -10.10
C ILE A 6 1.04 -7.07 -8.82
N VAL A 7 0.14 -6.53 -8.00
CA VAL A 7 -0.32 -7.19 -6.76
C VAL A 7 -1.19 -8.41 -7.08
N GLY A 8 -2.06 -8.31 -8.09
CA GLY A 8 -2.95 -9.38 -8.54
C GLY A 8 -3.77 -9.99 -7.40
N ASP A 9 -3.93 -11.32 -7.44
CA ASP A 9 -4.69 -12.09 -6.45
C ASP A 9 -3.98 -12.20 -5.08
N ALA A 10 -2.78 -11.64 -4.95
CA ALA A 10 -2.03 -11.64 -3.70
C ALA A 10 -2.50 -10.55 -2.71
N ALA A 11 -3.65 -9.91 -2.95
CA ALA A 11 -4.30 -9.03 -2.00
C ALA A 11 -5.82 -9.30 -1.88
N GLN A 12 -6.35 -9.02 -0.70
CA GLN A 12 -7.77 -9.13 -0.41
C GLN A 12 -8.26 -7.95 0.44
N THR A 13 -9.52 -7.55 0.26
CA THR A 13 -10.14 -6.55 1.13
C THR A 13 -10.13 -7.02 2.59
N THR A 14 -9.92 -6.08 3.51
CA THR A 14 -10.11 -6.27 4.95
C THR A 14 -11.54 -5.95 5.41
N ARG A 15 -12.38 -5.39 4.53
CA ARG A 15 -13.68 -4.75 4.80
C ARG A 15 -13.62 -3.53 5.74
N LYS A 16 -12.42 -3.13 6.15
CA LYS A 16 -12.18 -1.89 6.91
C LYS A 16 -11.92 -0.75 5.93
N LYS A 17 -12.24 0.47 6.38
CA LYS A 17 -11.95 1.70 5.64
C LYS A 17 -11.12 2.65 6.49
N PHE A 18 -10.22 3.37 5.85
CA PHE A 18 -9.51 4.50 6.44
C PHE A 18 -9.71 5.72 5.56
N GLN A 19 -10.17 6.83 6.16
CA GLN A 19 -10.50 8.07 5.44
C GLN A 19 -11.43 7.84 4.22
N GLY A 20 -12.30 6.82 4.30
CA GLY A 20 -13.23 6.44 3.22
C GLY A 20 -12.66 5.49 2.17
N ALA A 21 -11.34 5.26 2.12
CA ALA A 21 -10.71 4.28 1.24
C ALA A 21 -10.72 2.87 1.86
N GLU A 22 -10.94 1.85 1.03
CA GLU A 22 -10.87 0.46 1.45
C GLU A 22 -9.43 0.01 1.68
N ILE A 23 -9.20 -0.72 2.78
CA ILE A 23 -7.89 -1.27 3.10
C ILE A 23 -7.80 -2.71 2.56
N TYR A 24 -6.75 -2.97 1.80
CA TYR A 24 -6.42 -4.28 1.28
C TYR A 24 -5.20 -4.84 2.02
N LYS A 25 -5.20 -6.13 2.32
CA LYS A 25 -4.05 -6.83 2.89
C LYS A 25 -3.44 -7.79 1.90
N PHE A 26 -2.12 -7.89 1.91
CA PHE A 26 -1.40 -8.92 1.17
C PHE A 26 -1.65 -10.30 1.78
N THR A 27 -1.90 -11.29 0.93
CA THR A 27 -2.15 -12.69 1.29
C THR A 27 -0.90 -13.55 1.22
N GLY A 28 0.12 -13.09 0.49
CA GLY A 28 1.40 -13.77 0.28
C GLY A 28 2.58 -12.80 0.17
N LYS A 29 3.68 -13.26 -0.45
CA LYS A 29 4.85 -12.42 -0.74
C LYS A 29 4.71 -11.80 -2.13
N VAL A 30 4.93 -10.50 -2.23
CA VAL A 30 4.92 -9.73 -3.49
C VAL A 30 6.11 -8.78 -3.48
N LYS A 31 6.68 -8.46 -4.64
CA LYS A 31 7.73 -7.43 -4.76
C LYS A 31 7.30 -6.41 -5.80
N VAL A 32 7.29 -5.13 -5.41
CA VAL A 32 6.95 -3.99 -6.29
C VAL A 32 8.09 -2.99 -6.21
N GLU A 33 8.72 -2.66 -7.34
CA GLU A 33 9.82 -1.67 -7.43
C GLU A 33 10.89 -1.84 -6.35
N GLY A 34 11.37 -3.07 -6.14
CA GLY A 34 12.40 -3.36 -5.13
C GLY A 34 11.88 -3.56 -3.70
N VAL A 35 10.66 -3.12 -3.39
CA VAL A 35 10.06 -3.24 -2.05
C VAL A 35 9.33 -4.58 -1.91
N ALA A 36 9.73 -5.37 -0.91
CA ALA A 36 9.14 -6.68 -0.65
C ALA A 36 7.99 -6.59 0.35
N PHE A 37 6.79 -6.99 -0.04
CA PHE A 37 5.59 -7.17 0.79
C PHE A 37 5.43 -8.61 1.24
N LYS A 38 4.92 -8.79 2.46
CA LYS A 38 4.62 -10.09 3.06
C LYS A 38 3.17 -10.14 3.49
N LYS A 39 2.71 -11.34 3.83
CA LYS A 39 1.37 -11.57 4.37
C LYS A 39 1.07 -10.60 5.53
N ASN A 40 -0.13 -10.03 5.50
CA ASN A 40 -0.65 -9.02 6.44
C ASN A 40 -0.03 -7.63 6.36
N ASP A 41 0.96 -7.38 5.49
CA ASP A 41 1.20 -6.01 5.05
C ASP A 41 -0.07 -5.51 4.33
N TYR A 42 -0.25 -4.20 4.23
CA TYR A 42 -1.49 -3.65 3.70
C TYR A 42 -1.27 -2.35 2.96
N PHE A 43 -2.27 -1.96 2.17
CA PHE A 43 -2.28 -0.71 1.44
C PHE A 43 -3.70 -0.18 1.29
N TYR A 44 -3.81 1.11 1.00
CA TYR A 44 -5.06 1.75 0.62
C TYR A 44 -4.78 2.87 -0.39
N LEU A 45 -5.77 3.18 -1.22
CA LEU A 45 -5.72 4.30 -2.16
C LEU A 45 -5.86 5.61 -1.37
N ASP A 46 -5.02 6.61 -1.65
CA ASP A 46 -5.21 7.96 -1.11
C ASP A 46 -6.58 8.49 -1.53
N ASN A 47 -7.46 8.76 -0.56
CA ASN A 47 -8.83 9.14 -0.91
C ASN A 47 -8.94 10.61 -1.35
N LEU A 48 -7.95 11.44 -1.01
CA LEU A 48 -7.97 12.87 -1.35
C LEU A 48 -7.66 13.10 -2.83
N HIS A 49 -6.54 12.58 -3.33
CA HIS A 49 -6.10 12.79 -4.71
C HIS A 49 -6.33 11.57 -5.61
N LYS A 50 -6.45 10.37 -5.03
CA LYS A 50 -6.70 9.10 -5.74
C LYS A 50 -5.66 8.77 -6.82
N ASP A 51 -4.43 9.25 -6.65
CA ASP A 51 -3.32 9.10 -7.59
C ASP A 51 -2.19 8.18 -7.06
N HIS A 52 -2.30 7.69 -5.82
CA HIS A 52 -1.29 6.83 -5.21
C HIS A 52 -1.85 5.89 -4.14
N TYR A 53 -1.11 4.83 -3.88
CA TYR A 53 -1.31 3.91 -2.77
C TYR A 53 -0.34 4.22 -1.64
N GLU A 54 -0.88 4.32 -0.43
CA GLU A 54 -0.10 4.32 0.81
C GLU A 54 0.07 2.86 1.25
N THR A 55 1.31 2.44 1.52
CA THR A 55 1.60 1.04 1.85
C THR A 55 2.28 0.91 3.21
N PHE A 56 1.94 -0.14 3.95
CA PHE A 56 2.37 -0.34 5.33
C PHE A 56 2.70 -1.80 5.60
N SER A 57 3.59 -2.01 6.57
CA SER A 57 3.82 -3.31 7.15
C SER A 57 2.67 -3.72 8.06
N SER A 58 2.59 -5.00 8.41
CA SER A 58 1.66 -5.51 9.44
C SER A 58 1.86 -4.90 10.84
N LEU A 59 2.90 -4.10 11.05
CA LEU A 59 3.19 -3.36 12.30
C LEU A 59 3.00 -1.84 12.11
N ASP A 60 2.21 -1.46 11.10
CA ASP A 60 1.84 -0.09 10.75
C ASP A 60 3.01 0.83 10.35
N LYS A 61 4.22 0.28 10.15
CA LYS A 61 5.33 1.05 9.62
C LYS A 61 5.15 1.29 8.13
N SER A 62 5.32 2.53 7.67
CA SER A 62 5.30 2.87 6.25
C SER A 62 6.30 2.02 5.46
N LYS A 63 5.87 1.58 4.28
CA LYS A 63 6.70 0.87 3.29
C LYS A 63 6.85 1.66 2.00
N GLY A 64 6.45 2.93 2.04
CA GLY A 64 6.50 3.86 0.94
C GLY A 64 5.16 4.04 0.23
N VAL A 65 5.20 4.94 -0.73
CA VAL A 65 4.08 5.37 -1.55
C VAL A 65 4.33 4.93 -2.98
N PHE A 66 3.31 4.37 -3.62
CA PHE A 66 3.38 3.87 -4.99
C PHE A 66 2.34 4.61 -5.84
N ASN A 67 2.73 5.02 -7.04
CA ASN A 67 1.78 5.60 -7.99
C ASN A 67 0.83 4.50 -8.51
N LEU A 68 -0.25 4.90 -9.19
CA LEU A 68 -1.23 3.93 -9.74
C LEU A 68 -0.61 2.93 -10.72
N ASP A 69 0.45 3.33 -11.44
CA ASP A 69 1.21 2.49 -12.36
C ASP A 69 2.19 1.53 -11.65
N GLY A 70 2.25 1.55 -10.32
CA GLY A 70 3.15 0.70 -9.54
C GLY A 70 4.56 1.25 -9.37
N SER A 71 4.91 2.39 -9.97
CA SER A 71 6.21 3.03 -9.75
C SER A 71 6.34 3.56 -8.31
N TYR A 72 7.54 3.47 -7.74
CA TYR A 72 7.82 3.96 -6.39
C TYR A 72 7.92 5.50 -6.37
N ASN A 73 7.11 6.15 -5.55
CA ASN A 73 7.10 7.61 -5.43
C ASN A 73 8.08 8.07 -4.34
N GLU A 74 9.35 8.21 -4.69
CA GLU A 74 10.43 8.55 -3.75
C GLU A 74 10.12 9.79 -2.90
N LYS A 75 9.66 10.89 -3.53
CA LYS A 75 9.34 12.14 -2.85
C LYS A 75 8.23 11.98 -1.81
N LYS A 76 7.15 11.27 -2.13
CA LYS A 76 6.05 11.01 -1.17
C LYS A 76 6.50 10.01 -0.10
N SER A 77 7.30 8.99 -0.46
CA SER A 77 7.82 8.00 0.48
C SER A 77 8.72 8.59 1.56
N ILE A 78 9.60 9.55 1.21
CA ILE A 78 10.43 10.27 2.20
C ILE A 78 9.55 10.99 3.22
N LYS A 79 8.46 11.64 2.76
CA LYS A 79 7.50 12.32 3.64
C LYS A 79 6.68 11.32 4.46
N ALA A 80 6.41 10.14 3.92
CA ALA A 80 5.62 9.10 4.56
C ALA A 80 6.43 8.23 5.53
N ALA A 81 7.76 8.31 5.55
CA ALA A 81 8.63 7.39 6.29
C ALA A 81 8.34 7.31 7.81
N LYS A 82 7.85 8.40 8.41
CA LYS A 82 7.49 8.47 9.84
C LYS A 82 6.00 8.27 10.11
N ARG A 83 5.18 8.06 9.07
CA ARG A 83 3.74 7.83 9.24
C ARG A 83 3.51 6.44 9.83
N LYS A 84 2.52 6.37 10.71
CA LYS A 84 1.97 5.12 11.22
C LYS A 84 0.65 4.86 10.50
N GLY A 85 0.52 3.67 9.92
CA GLY A 85 -0.71 3.26 9.26
C GLY A 85 -1.86 3.06 10.27
N PRO A 86 -3.10 3.00 9.79
CA PRO A 86 -4.31 2.92 10.63
C PRO A 86 -4.47 1.62 11.42
N GLY A 87 -3.67 0.60 11.15
CA GLY A 87 -3.90 -0.75 11.67
C GLY A 87 -4.98 -1.48 10.88
N CYS A 88 -4.81 -2.79 10.71
CA CYS A 88 -5.78 -3.66 10.06
C CYS A 88 -5.96 -4.97 10.83
#